data_AF-A0A7C2S8J1-F1
#
_entry.id   AF-A0A7C2S8J1-F1
#
_cell.length_a   1.000
_cell.length_b   1.000
_cell.length_c   1.000
_cell.angle_alpha   90.00
_cell.angle_beta   90.00
_cell.angle_gamma   90.00
#
_symmetry.space_group_name_H-M   'P 1'
#
loop_
_entity.id
_entity.type
_entity.pdbx_description
1 polymer ?
#
loop_
_entity_poly.entity_id
_entity_poly.type
_entity_poly.pdbx_seq_one_letter_code
_entity_poly.pdbx_strand_id
1 'polypeptide(L)'
;NEHPLENGLAFLDPYGIPYLPGSGVKGSVRRAAEELALFESDSHGWAIPTVWWLFGFDENSAYFAKRKESEAGTIGEERQRWQEAYRTRLTSLSDQDALLFKEFCAMLTALKLPREKIERALTQNSERSVIRQLHVKGALHFFDVVPYCADGLKVDIMNPHYGHYYQKNQVPGDWGDPVPIFFLTLPAGTTFNFFVGFQPPITWPQAIRSHFLEKVDGEPRWKRLVVEALTFAWEWQGFGAKTSIGYGRFLLADGKKEAQPGPFANGDRYNQEQQGVVNSKLAPVAARLARGGPFSRQDVESVANEISKNYRAEEAAALAKQLWELVKDSEFFARLLKANPIFKDLLRKGGISV
;
A
#
# COMPACT_ATOMS: atom_id res chain seq x y z
N ASN A 1 -6.77 27.55 -13.61
CA ASN A 1 -5.59 26.88 -13.02
C ASN A 1 -5.91 26.57 -11.57
N GLU A 2 -6.10 25.30 -11.23
CA GLU A 2 -6.52 24.84 -9.88
C GLU A 2 -5.41 24.92 -8.83
N HIS A 3 -4.21 25.40 -9.20
CA HIS A 3 -3.03 25.30 -8.37
C HIS A 3 -2.17 26.57 -8.41
N PRO A 4 -1.95 27.27 -7.28
CA PRO A 4 -1.09 28.46 -7.23
C PRO A 4 0.42 28.15 -7.23
N LEU A 5 0.86 26.95 -6.85
CA LEU A 5 2.28 26.58 -6.74
C LEU A 5 2.72 25.26 -7.44
N GLU A 6 1.95 24.73 -8.39
CA GLU A 6 2.07 23.38 -9.02
C GLU A 6 2.28 22.13 -8.11
N ASN A 7 2.61 22.30 -6.82
CA ASN A 7 2.88 21.27 -5.82
C ASN A 7 2.09 21.53 -4.52
N GLY A 8 0.96 20.86 -4.31
CA GLY A 8 0.10 21.15 -3.15
C GLY A 8 -1.38 20.76 -3.28
N LEU A 9 -2.22 21.47 -2.54
CA LEU A 9 -3.66 21.25 -2.40
C LEU A 9 -4.43 21.75 -3.63
N ALA A 10 -5.55 21.10 -3.96
CA ALA A 10 -6.52 21.66 -4.90
C ALA A 10 -7.32 22.77 -4.21
N PHE A 11 -7.56 23.87 -4.91
CA PHE A 11 -8.29 25.03 -4.39
C PHE A 11 -9.57 25.29 -5.19
N LEU A 12 -10.67 25.55 -4.48
CA LEU A 12 -11.91 26.03 -5.07
C LEU A 12 -11.71 27.48 -5.51
N ASP A 13 -11.69 27.69 -6.82
CA ASP A 13 -11.65 29.02 -7.43
C ASP A 13 -13.07 29.64 -7.46
N PRO A 14 -13.26 30.93 -7.14
CA PRO A 14 -12.27 31.93 -6.73
C PRO A 14 -12.07 32.04 -5.20
N TYR A 15 -12.68 31.16 -4.41
CA TYR A 15 -12.76 31.29 -2.96
C TYR A 15 -11.43 31.00 -2.23
N GLY A 16 -10.47 30.36 -2.90
CA GLY A 16 -9.17 30.00 -2.31
C GLY A 16 -9.31 28.96 -1.19
N ILE A 17 -10.41 28.20 -1.17
CA ILE A 17 -10.67 27.18 -0.15
C ILE A 17 -10.04 25.86 -0.61
N PRO A 18 -9.12 25.25 0.17
CA PRO A 18 -8.56 23.95 -0.19
C PRO A 18 -9.65 22.89 -0.15
N TYR A 19 -9.56 21.86 -1.00
CA TYR A 19 -10.51 20.74 -0.99
C TYR A 19 -9.86 19.44 -1.49
N LEU A 20 -10.47 18.31 -1.16
CA LEU A 20 -10.19 17.03 -1.81
C LEU A 20 -11.28 16.77 -2.86
N PRO A 21 -10.90 16.61 -4.14
CA PRO A 21 -11.86 16.29 -5.18
C PRO A 21 -12.60 14.99 -4.90
N GLY A 22 -13.93 15.00 -5.02
CA GLY A 22 -14.79 13.84 -4.80
C GLY A 22 -14.46 12.68 -5.74
N SER A 23 -13.97 12.97 -6.95
CA SER A 23 -13.44 11.97 -7.88
C SER A 23 -12.18 11.28 -7.35
N GLY A 24 -11.25 12.03 -6.75
CA GLY A 24 -10.05 11.49 -6.10
C GLY A 24 -10.40 10.65 -4.88
N VAL A 25 -11.33 11.13 -4.05
CA VAL A 25 -11.85 10.36 -2.91
C VAL A 25 -12.50 9.06 -3.38
N LYS A 26 -13.38 9.13 -4.39
CA LYS A 26 -14.02 7.95 -4.97
C LYS A 26 -13.01 6.95 -5.51
N GLY A 27 -11.94 7.42 -6.18
CA GLY A 27 -10.87 6.59 -6.71
C GLY A 27 -10.13 5.82 -5.60
N SER A 28 -9.72 6.51 -4.53
CA SER A 28 -9.09 5.87 -3.37
C SER A 28 -10.02 4.88 -2.68
N VAL A 29 -11.28 5.25 -2.41
CA VAL A 29 -12.22 4.33 -1.74
C VAL A 29 -12.57 3.14 -2.63
N ARG A 30 -12.68 3.33 -3.95
CA ARG A 30 -12.83 2.21 -4.90
C ARG A 30 -11.65 1.26 -4.79
N ARG A 31 -10.43 1.80 -4.79
CA ARG A 31 -9.21 1.01 -4.68
C ARG A 31 -9.19 0.22 -3.37
N ALA A 32 -9.55 0.84 -2.24
CA ALA A 32 -9.72 0.15 -0.97
C ALA A 32 -10.76 -0.98 -1.02
N ALA A 33 -11.91 -0.75 -1.65
CA ALA A 33 -12.93 -1.78 -1.82
C ALA A 33 -12.44 -2.96 -2.68
N GLU A 34 -11.61 -2.69 -3.70
CA GLU A 34 -10.97 -3.74 -4.51
C GLU A 34 -9.92 -4.53 -3.71
N GLU A 35 -9.12 -3.86 -2.87
CA GLU A 35 -8.17 -4.52 -1.97
C GLU A 35 -8.89 -5.43 -0.97
N LEU A 36 -9.93 -4.91 -0.30
CA LEU A 36 -10.79 -5.65 0.63
C LEU A 36 -11.44 -6.87 -0.04
N ALA A 37 -11.95 -6.72 -1.26
CA ALA A 37 -12.58 -7.80 -2.00
C ALA A 37 -11.61 -8.92 -2.44
N LEU A 38 -10.34 -8.58 -2.68
CA LEU A 38 -9.39 -9.49 -3.32
C LEU A 38 -8.41 -10.12 -2.33
N PHE A 39 -7.84 -9.34 -1.42
CA PHE A 39 -6.68 -9.74 -0.63
C PHE A 39 -6.96 -9.94 0.84
N GLU A 40 -7.92 -9.22 1.41
CA GLU A 40 -8.22 -9.34 2.83
C GLU A 40 -8.91 -10.66 3.17
N SER A 41 -8.62 -11.15 4.38
CA SER A 41 -9.22 -12.38 4.91
C SER A 41 -10.67 -12.15 5.31
N ASP A 42 -10.96 -11.03 5.98
CA ASP A 42 -12.29 -10.47 6.15
C ASP A 42 -12.50 -9.39 5.10
N SER A 43 -13.36 -9.65 4.12
CA SER A 43 -13.65 -8.67 3.08
C SER A 43 -14.63 -7.58 3.54
N HIS A 44 -15.16 -7.68 4.77
CA HIS A 44 -16.18 -6.78 5.30
C HIS A 44 -17.42 -6.67 4.37
N GLY A 45 -17.75 -7.75 3.67
CA GLY A 45 -18.86 -7.80 2.71
C GLY A 45 -18.52 -7.26 1.32
N TRP A 46 -17.27 -6.89 1.06
CA TRP A 46 -16.82 -6.52 -0.28
C TRP A 46 -16.56 -7.75 -1.14
N ALA A 47 -17.07 -7.67 -2.37
CA ALA A 47 -16.78 -8.59 -3.46
C ALA A 47 -16.66 -7.76 -4.74
N ILE A 48 -15.99 -8.29 -5.76
CA ILE A 48 -15.82 -7.57 -7.03
C ILE A 48 -17.15 -7.13 -7.69
N PRO A 49 -18.20 -7.98 -7.77
CA PRO A 49 -19.51 -7.53 -8.26
C PRO A 49 -20.08 -6.35 -7.45
N THR A 50 -19.89 -6.36 -6.13
CA THR A 50 -20.28 -5.27 -5.22
C THR A 50 -19.56 -3.97 -5.57
N VAL A 51 -18.25 -4.04 -5.85
CA VAL A 51 -17.47 -2.88 -6.33
C VAL A 51 -18.05 -2.33 -7.63
N TRP A 52 -18.37 -3.18 -8.61
CA TRP A 52 -18.89 -2.74 -9.90
C TRP A 52 -20.27 -2.08 -9.79
N TRP A 53 -21.16 -2.60 -8.96
CA TRP A 53 -22.45 -1.97 -8.70
C TRP A 53 -22.28 -0.60 -8.03
N LEU A 54 -21.46 -0.50 -6.99
CA LEU A 54 -21.34 0.72 -6.20
C LEU A 54 -20.49 1.81 -6.88
N PHE A 55 -19.33 1.45 -7.44
CA PHE A 55 -18.40 2.42 -8.04
C PHE A 55 -18.55 2.56 -9.55
N GLY A 56 -19.07 1.53 -10.21
CA GLY A 56 -19.14 1.41 -11.67
C GLY A 56 -18.10 0.44 -12.20
N PHE A 57 -18.21 0.11 -13.47
CA PHE A 57 -17.23 -0.71 -14.16
C PHE A 57 -16.05 0.15 -14.64
N ASP A 58 -14.82 -0.37 -14.54
CA ASP A 58 -13.63 0.28 -15.09
C ASP A 58 -12.66 -0.77 -15.64
N GLU A 59 -12.46 -0.76 -16.95
CA GLU A 59 -11.58 -1.65 -17.68
C GLU A 59 -10.08 -1.42 -17.43
N ASN A 60 -9.74 -0.33 -16.73
CA ASN A 60 -8.39 0.04 -16.32
C ASN A 60 -8.05 -0.41 -14.90
N SER A 61 -8.99 -1.07 -14.21
CA SER A 61 -8.73 -1.68 -12.90
C SER A 61 -7.48 -2.58 -12.95
N ALA A 62 -6.71 -2.64 -11.85
CA ALA A 62 -5.41 -3.31 -11.83
C ALA A 62 -5.47 -4.79 -12.24
N TYR A 63 -6.54 -5.49 -11.88
CA TYR A 63 -6.78 -6.88 -12.27
C TYR A 63 -7.12 -7.06 -13.75
N PHE A 64 -7.43 -5.99 -14.49
CA PHE A 64 -7.52 -6.02 -15.96
C PHE A 64 -6.24 -5.58 -16.65
N ALA A 65 -5.26 -4.94 -16.02
CA ALA A 65 -4.08 -4.39 -16.73
C ALA A 65 -3.31 -5.46 -17.55
N LYS A 66 -2.90 -5.16 -18.79
CA LYS A 66 -2.04 -6.07 -19.58
C LYS A 66 -0.64 -6.15 -18.98
N ARG A 67 0.01 -7.31 -19.07
CA ARG A 67 1.47 -7.43 -18.95
C ARG A 67 2.10 -6.82 -20.20
N LYS A 68 2.99 -5.83 -20.06
CA LYS A 68 3.90 -5.49 -21.16
C LYS A 68 5.09 -6.43 -21.07
N GLU A 69 5.53 -7.01 -22.19
CA GLU A 69 6.69 -7.93 -22.21
C GLU A 69 7.97 -7.27 -21.67
N SER A 70 8.04 -5.94 -21.70
CA SER A 70 9.15 -5.14 -21.16
C SER A 70 9.10 -4.90 -19.64
N GLU A 71 8.04 -5.31 -18.93
CA GLU A 71 7.91 -5.11 -17.48
C GLU A 71 8.48 -6.32 -16.72
N ALA A 72 9.81 -6.36 -16.61
CA ALA A 72 10.52 -7.27 -15.71
C ALA A 72 10.53 -6.70 -14.27
N GLY A 73 10.54 -7.59 -13.26
CA GLY A 73 10.63 -7.23 -11.84
C GLY A 73 9.27 -7.05 -11.13
N THR A 74 9.30 -6.38 -9.97
CA THR A 74 8.21 -6.30 -8.99
C THR A 74 6.86 -5.82 -9.55
N ILE A 75 6.86 -4.94 -10.55
CA ILE A 75 5.63 -4.43 -11.17
C ILE A 75 4.87 -5.54 -11.91
N GLY A 76 5.60 -6.44 -12.59
CA GLY A 76 5.01 -7.57 -13.29
C GLY A 76 4.41 -8.60 -12.33
N GLU A 77 5.11 -8.86 -11.21
CA GLU A 77 4.67 -9.78 -10.15
C GLU A 77 3.41 -9.27 -9.46
N GLU A 78 3.36 -7.99 -9.10
CA GLU A 78 2.16 -7.39 -8.51
C GLU A 78 0.97 -7.47 -9.48
N ARG A 79 1.13 -7.18 -10.77
CA ARG A 79 0.00 -7.35 -11.72
C ARG A 79 -0.50 -8.78 -11.82
N GLN A 80 0.40 -9.77 -11.81
CA GLN A 80 0.02 -11.17 -11.81
C GLN A 80 -0.76 -11.53 -10.54
N ARG A 81 -0.30 -11.05 -9.38
CA ARG A 81 -0.99 -11.21 -8.10
C ARG A 81 -2.42 -10.66 -8.16
N TRP A 82 -2.62 -9.48 -8.75
CA TRP A 82 -3.95 -8.89 -8.94
C TRP A 82 -4.86 -9.70 -9.87
N GLN A 83 -4.34 -10.16 -11.00
CA GLN A 83 -5.10 -10.98 -11.95
C GLN A 83 -5.50 -12.33 -11.34
N GLU A 84 -4.59 -12.96 -10.62
CA GLU A 84 -4.83 -14.27 -10.01
C GLU A 84 -5.81 -14.20 -8.84
N ALA A 85 -5.67 -13.18 -7.99
CA ALA A 85 -6.62 -12.93 -6.90
C ALA A 85 -8.04 -12.68 -7.46
N TYR A 86 -8.15 -11.85 -8.51
CA TYR A 86 -9.41 -11.62 -9.20
C TYR A 86 -10.03 -12.90 -9.74
N ARG A 87 -9.27 -13.71 -10.49
CA ARG A 87 -9.75 -14.97 -11.07
C ARG A 87 -10.20 -15.95 -9.98
N THR A 88 -9.43 -16.05 -8.90
CA THR A 88 -9.72 -16.92 -7.76
C THR A 88 -11.00 -16.49 -7.06
N ARG A 89 -11.14 -15.22 -6.70
CA ARG A 89 -12.31 -14.70 -5.98
C ARG A 89 -13.57 -14.75 -6.83
N LEU A 90 -13.48 -14.44 -8.11
CA LEU A 90 -14.66 -14.43 -9.00
C LEU A 90 -15.17 -15.85 -9.33
N THR A 91 -14.33 -16.88 -9.19
CA THR A 91 -14.73 -18.29 -9.34
C THR A 91 -15.18 -18.94 -8.04
N SER A 92 -15.00 -18.28 -6.89
CA SER A 92 -15.33 -18.76 -5.54
C SER A 92 -16.28 -17.81 -4.80
N LEU A 93 -17.23 -17.21 -5.54
CA LEU A 93 -18.23 -16.30 -4.98
C LEU A 93 -19.20 -17.02 -4.05
N SER A 94 -19.65 -16.32 -3.00
CA SER A 94 -20.82 -16.74 -2.21
C SER A 94 -22.08 -16.75 -3.08
N ASP A 95 -23.14 -17.43 -2.65
CA ASP A 95 -24.42 -17.45 -3.38
C ASP A 95 -24.96 -16.03 -3.64
N GLN A 96 -24.81 -15.14 -2.65
CA GLN A 96 -25.25 -13.76 -2.75
C GLN A 96 -24.40 -12.96 -3.75
N ASP A 97 -23.08 -13.11 -3.74
CA ASP A 97 -22.20 -12.40 -4.67
C ASP A 97 -22.29 -12.94 -6.09
N ALA A 98 -22.54 -14.25 -6.22
CA ALA A 98 -22.83 -14.88 -7.51
C ALA A 98 -24.14 -14.36 -8.10
N LEU A 99 -25.16 -14.08 -7.28
CA LEU A 99 -26.38 -13.40 -7.73
C LEU A 99 -26.06 -11.97 -8.20
N LEU A 100 -25.29 -11.19 -7.43
CA LEU A 100 -24.87 -9.84 -7.83
C LEU A 100 -24.12 -9.85 -9.17
N PHE A 101 -23.23 -10.80 -9.38
CA PHE A 101 -22.50 -10.99 -10.63
C PHE A 101 -23.43 -11.32 -11.80
N LYS A 102 -24.31 -12.31 -11.62
CA LYS A 102 -25.26 -12.74 -12.66
C LYS A 102 -26.20 -11.62 -13.10
N GLU A 103 -26.74 -10.86 -12.16
CA GLU A 103 -27.61 -9.72 -12.44
C GLU A 103 -26.85 -8.57 -13.15
N PHE A 104 -25.57 -8.37 -12.79
CA PHE A 104 -24.72 -7.39 -13.46
C PHE A 104 -24.50 -7.77 -14.94
N CYS A 105 -24.16 -9.03 -15.21
CA CYS A 105 -24.02 -9.55 -16.57
C CYS A 105 -25.33 -9.51 -17.36
N ALA A 106 -26.47 -9.81 -16.71
CA ALA A 106 -27.78 -9.73 -17.33
C ALA A 106 -28.13 -8.28 -17.76
N MET A 107 -27.87 -7.30 -16.91
CA MET A 107 -28.05 -5.88 -17.24
C MET A 107 -27.26 -5.45 -18.48
N LEU A 108 -26.03 -5.96 -18.61
CA LEU A 108 -25.14 -5.65 -19.74
C LEU A 108 -25.61 -6.24 -21.08
N THR A 109 -26.55 -7.19 -21.07
CA THR A 109 -27.06 -7.82 -22.30
C THR A 109 -27.78 -6.81 -23.21
N ALA A 110 -28.19 -5.66 -22.67
CA ALA A 110 -28.69 -4.52 -23.45
C ALA A 110 -27.66 -3.99 -24.49
N LEU A 111 -26.38 -4.34 -24.37
CA LEU A 111 -25.31 -4.02 -25.33
C LEU A 111 -25.28 -4.92 -26.58
N LYS A 112 -26.34 -5.73 -26.84
CA LYS A 112 -26.41 -6.71 -27.95
C LYS A 112 -25.32 -7.78 -27.92
N LEU A 113 -24.68 -8.01 -26.77
CA LEU A 113 -23.70 -9.06 -26.56
C LEU A 113 -24.36 -10.24 -25.83
N PRO A 114 -24.10 -11.49 -26.23
CA PRO A 114 -24.62 -12.66 -25.51
C PRO A 114 -24.11 -12.68 -24.07
N ARG A 115 -25.01 -12.93 -23.12
CA ARG A 115 -24.69 -12.98 -21.68
C ARG A 115 -23.52 -13.91 -21.36
N GLU A 116 -23.51 -15.12 -21.93
CA GLU A 116 -22.44 -16.11 -21.73
C GLU A 116 -21.06 -15.59 -22.17
N LYS A 117 -21.03 -14.77 -23.22
CA LYS A 117 -19.79 -14.15 -23.70
C LYS A 117 -19.27 -13.12 -22.71
N ILE A 118 -20.17 -12.31 -22.13
CA ILE A 118 -19.82 -11.32 -21.09
C ILE A 118 -19.32 -12.04 -19.83
N GLU A 119 -20.07 -13.04 -19.35
CA GLU A 119 -19.69 -13.83 -18.17
C GLU A 119 -18.33 -14.50 -18.37
N ARG A 120 -18.08 -15.09 -19.54
CA ARG A 120 -16.79 -15.70 -19.87
C ARG A 120 -15.66 -14.67 -19.90
N ALA A 121 -15.87 -13.54 -20.58
CA ALA A 121 -14.87 -12.47 -20.67
C ALA A 121 -14.49 -11.93 -19.28
N LEU A 122 -15.47 -11.72 -18.40
CA LEU A 122 -15.23 -11.26 -17.03
C LEU A 122 -14.58 -12.34 -16.16
N THR A 123 -15.09 -13.57 -16.17
CA THR A 123 -14.60 -14.65 -15.28
C THR A 123 -13.19 -15.09 -15.65
N GLN A 124 -12.90 -15.20 -16.95
CA GLN A 124 -11.60 -15.65 -17.44
C GLN A 124 -10.63 -14.49 -17.68
N ASN A 125 -11.06 -13.23 -17.43
CA ASN A 125 -10.31 -12.03 -17.79
C ASN A 125 -9.80 -12.11 -19.24
N SER A 126 -10.71 -12.48 -20.14
CA SER A 126 -10.44 -12.76 -21.55
C SER A 126 -11.17 -11.76 -22.44
N GLU A 127 -10.95 -11.85 -23.75
CA GLU A 127 -11.70 -11.07 -24.75
C GLU A 127 -11.76 -9.57 -24.44
N ARG A 128 -10.58 -8.91 -24.40
CA ARG A 128 -10.46 -7.49 -24.03
C ARG A 128 -11.36 -6.54 -24.82
N SER A 129 -11.72 -6.92 -26.05
CA SER A 129 -12.68 -6.17 -26.88
C SER A 129 -14.07 -6.13 -26.27
N VAL A 130 -14.52 -7.19 -25.58
CA VAL A 130 -15.78 -7.24 -24.84
C VAL A 130 -15.68 -6.36 -23.60
N ILE A 131 -14.63 -6.54 -22.79
CA ILE A 131 -14.42 -5.77 -21.54
C ILE A 131 -14.41 -4.26 -21.81
N ARG A 132 -13.74 -3.80 -22.88
CA ARG A 132 -13.71 -2.39 -23.29
C ARG A 132 -15.05 -1.80 -23.72
N GLN A 133 -16.04 -2.63 -24.05
CA GLN A 133 -17.37 -2.15 -24.40
C GLN A 133 -18.25 -1.95 -23.16
N LEU A 134 -17.85 -2.48 -22.01
CA LEU A 134 -18.63 -2.42 -20.78
C LEU A 134 -18.48 -1.04 -20.13
N HIS A 135 -19.51 -0.22 -20.20
CA HIS A 135 -19.55 1.09 -19.54
C HIS A 135 -20.76 1.13 -18.62
N VAL A 136 -20.52 0.99 -17.32
CA VAL A 136 -21.57 1.01 -16.30
C VAL A 136 -21.24 2.05 -15.25
N LYS A 137 -22.18 2.98 -15.05
CA LYS A 137 -22.11 3.96 -13.97
C LYS A 137 -22.49 3.28 -12.64
N GLY A 138 -21.67 3.47 -11.61
CA GLY A 138 -21.99 3.03 -10.25
C GLY A 138 -23.04 3.88 -9.55
N ALA A 139 -23.60 3.36 -8.47
CA ALA A 139 -24.61 4.06 -7.66
C ALA A 139 -24.05 5.11 -6.69
N LEU A 140 -22.75 5.10 -6.38
CA LEU A 140 -22.17 6.03 -5.41
C LEU A 140 -21.75 7.35 -6.04
N HIS A 141 -22.19 8.43 -5.41
CA HIS A 141 -21.83 9.81 -5.69
C HIS A 141 -21.00 10.34 -4.52
N PHE A 142 -19.73 10.66 -4.78
CA PHE A 142 -18.83 11.25 -3.80
C PHE A 142 -18.77 12.76 -4.05
N PHE A 143 -19.04 13.54 -3.01
CA PHE A 143 -18.93 14.99 -3.07
C PHE A 143 -17.50 15.43 -2.76
N ASP A 144 -17.16 16.64 -3.19
CA ASP A 144 -15.91 17.28 -2.80
C ASP A 144 -15.86 17.45 -1.28
N VAL A 145 -14.69 17.22 -0.70
CA VAL A 145 -14.50 17.25 0.75
C VAL A 145 -13.71 18.49 1.10
N VAL A 146 -14.35 19.40 1.85
CA VAL A 146 -13.73 20.64 2.32
C VAL A 146 -13.19 20.42 3.73
N PRO A 147 -11.90 20.70 4.00
CA PRO A 147 -11.33 20.66 5.33
C PRO A 147 -11.86 21.81 6.19
N TYR A 148 -12.09 21.53 7.46
CA TYR A 148 -12.23 22.58 8.47
C TYR A 148 -10.85 22.87 9.06
N CYS A 149 -10.23 23.93 8.57
CA CYS A 149 -8.86 24.31 8.91
C CYS A 149 -8.83 25.67 9.61
N ALA A 150 -9.14 25.68 10.91
CA ALA A 150 -9.20 26.90 11.71
C ALA A 150 -7.83 27.61 11.80
N ASP A 151 -6.74 26.84 11.87
CA ASP A 151 -5.37 27.33 12.05
C ASP A 151 -4.65 27.67 10.72
N GLY A 152 -5.36 27.57 9.59
CA GLY A 152 -4.81 27.83 8.26
C GLY A 152 -3.81 26.77 7.75
N LEU A 153 -3.32 26.99 6.53
CA LEU A 153 -2.36 26.09 5.89
C LEU A 153 -0.96 26.24 6.49
N LYS A 154 -0.19 25.15 6.47
CA LYS A 154 1.23 25.14 6.84
C LYS A 154 2.11 25.02 5.60
N VAL A 155 3.35 25.49 5.73
CA VAL A 155 4.40 25.27 4.72
C VAL A 155 5.30 24.16 5.22
N ASP A 156 5.56 23.18 4.37
CA ASP A 156 6.51 22.10 4.61
C ASP A 156 7.56 22.05 3.49
N ILE A 157 8.65 21.32 3.71
CA ILE A 157 9.83 21.30 2.83
C ILE A 157 10.19 19.87 2.46
N MET A 158 10.53 19.65 1.19
CA MET A 158 11.11 18.41 0.70
C MET A 158 12.43 18.70 0.00
N ASN A 159 13.49 17.98 0.36
CA ASN A 159 14.83 18.15 -0.22
C ASN A 159 15.22 16.92 -1.06
N PRO A 160 14.76 16.78 -2.32
CA PRO A 160 15.27 15.76 -3.22
C PRO A 160 16.77 15.98 -3.52
N HIS A 161 17.55 14.90 -3.42
CA HIS A 161 18.98 14.88 -3.75
C HIS A 161 19.27 14.22 -5.11
N TYR A 162 18.45 13.24 -5.51
CA TYR A 162 18.72 12.39 -6.68
C TYR A 162 18.03 12.86 -7.97
N GLY A 163 17.74 14.16 -8.11
CA GLY A 163 17.12 14.69 -9.33
C GLY A 163 17.93 14.35 -10.60
N HIS A 164 19.26 14.36 -10.49
CA HIS A 164 20.18 13.99 -11.56
C HIS A 164 20.05 12.51 -12.01
N TYR A 165 19.78 11.60 -11.07
CA TYR A 165 19.53 10.19 -11.37
C TYR A 165 18.18 10.01 -12.09
N TYR A 166 17.10 10.51 -11.49
CA TYR A 166 15.74 10.27 -11.98
C TYR A 166 15.37 11.06 -13.24
N GLN A 167 15.95 12.24 -13.45
CA GLN A 167 15.57 13.13 -14.57
C GLN A 167 16.63 13.25 -15.65
N LYS A 168 17.91 13.01 -15.32
CA LYS A 168 19.05 13.23 -16.24
C LYS A 168 19.79 11.95 -16.60
N ASN A 169 19.26 10.78 -16.24
CA ASN A 169 19.79 9.46 -16.59
C ASN A 169 21.27 9.25 -16.19
N GLN A 170 21.72 9.94 -15.12
CA GLN A 170 23.05 9.78 -14.55
C GLN A 170 23.06 8.59 -13.56
N VAL A 171 24.24 8.17 -13.09
CA VAL A 171 24.33 7.11 -12.08
C VAL A 171 23.84 7.61 -10.71
N PRO A 172 23.22 6.76 -9.87
CA PRO A 172 22.76 7.16 -8.56
C PRO A 172 23.97 7.41 -7.66
N GLY A 173 24.00 8.57 -7.00
CA GLY A 173 25.10 8.95 -6.13
C GLY A 173 24.70 9.99 -5.08
N ASP A 174 25.31 9.88 -3.89
CA ASP A 174 25.00 10.72 -2.72
C ASP A 174 25.59 12.14 -2.79
N TRP A 175 26.09 12.55 -3.95
CA TRP A 175 26.70 13.86 -4.20
C TRP A 175 25.73 14.87 -4.83
N GLY A 176 24.45 14.53 -4.95
CA GLY A 176 23.44 15.46 -5.45
C GLY A 176 23.10 16.53 -4.41
N ASP A 177 23.12 17.79 -4.85
CA ASP A 177 22.72 18.91 -4.00
C ASP A 177 21.26 18.77 -3.52
N PRO A 178 20.95 19.01 -2.23
CA PRO A 178 19.57 19.15 -1.80
C PRO A 178 18.94 20.35 -2.50
N VAL A 179 17.84 20.13 -3.22
CA VAL A 179 17.05 21.22 -3.79
C VAL A 179 15.79 21.40 -2.96
N PRO A 180 15.70 22.41 -2.06
CA PRO A 180 14.51 22.58 -1.22
C PRO A 180 13.28 22.95 -2.04
N ILE A 181 12.22 22.16 -1.88
CA ILE A 181 10.90 22.38 -2.48
C ILE A 181 9.91 22.63 -1.35
N PHE A 182 9.45 23.88 -1.24
CA PHE A 182 8.41 24.29 -0.30
C PHE A 182 7.03 23.94 -0.87
N PHE A 183 6.14 23.41 -0.05
CA PHE A 183 4.77 23.08 -0.45
C PHE A 183 3.78 23.29 0.70
N LEU A 184 2.51 23.51 0.35
CA LEU A 184 1.45 23.73 1.33
C LEU A 184 0.86 22.41 1.85
N THR A 185 0.58 22.37 3.16
CA THR A 185 0.03 21.22 3.87
C THR A 185 -1.11 21.63 4.79
N LEU A 186 -2.01 20.67 5.07
CA LEU A 186 -2.99 20.82 6.13
C LEU A 186 -2.38 20.35 7.46
N PRO A 187 -2.56 21.10 8.56
CA PRO A 187 -2.05 20.68 9.87
C PRO A 187 -2.73 19.40 10.35
N ALA A 188 -1.98 18.58 11.09
CA ALA A 188 -2.56 17.47 11.84
C ALA A 188 -3.68 17.96 12.77
N GLY A 189 -4.76 17.20 12.88
CA GLY A 189 -5.97 17.59 13.60
C GLY A 189 -7.01 18.33 12.76
N THR A 190 -6.71 18.65 11.49
CA THR A 190 -7.72 19.16 10.55
C THR A 190 -8.85 18.12 10.39
N THR A 191 -10.10 18.56 10.57
CA THR A 191 -11.28 17.70 10.47
C THR A 191 -11.94 17.80 9.09
N PHE A 192 -12.54 16.70 8.65
CA PHE A 192 -13.16 16.59 7.33
C PHE A 192 -14.51 15.88 7.42
N ASN A 193 -15.49 16.33 6.64
CA ASN A 193 -16.79 15.70 6.52
C ASN A 193 -16.94 15.05 5.15
N PHE A 194 -17.03 13.72 5.11
CA PHE A 194 -17.21 12.97 3.87
C PHE A 194 -18.70 12.75 3.60
N PHE A 195 -19.21 13.35 2.53
CA PHE A 195 -20.57 13.12 2.07
C PHE A 195 -20.56 12.14 0.89
N VAL A 196 -21.31 11.04 1.04
CA VAL A 196 -21.49 10.03 -0.01
C VAL A 196 -22.98 9.78 -0.20
N GLY A 197 -23.46 9.98 -1.42
CA GLY A 197 -24.83 9.68 -1.81
C GLY A 197 -24.93 8.32 -2.48
N PHE A 198 -25.97 7.56 -2.16
CA PHE A 198 -26.34 6.34 -2.88
C PHE A 198 -27.55 6.60 -3.78
N GLN A 199 -27.33 6.59 -5.09
CA GLN A 199 -28.33 6.86 -6.12
C GLN A 199 -28.27 5.79 -7.21
N PRO A 200 -28.83 4.59 -6.97
CA PRO A 200 -28.83 3.53 -7.96
C PRO A 200 -29.72 3.91 -9.17
N PRO A 201 -29.25 3.71 -10.41
CA PRO A 201 -30.06 3.86 -11.61
C PRO A 201 -31.39 3.09 -11.54
N ILE A 202 -32.44 3.65 -12.13
CA ILE A 202 -33.77 3.02 -12.21
C ILE A 202 -33.74 1.66 -12.93
N THR A 203 -32.78 1.47 -13.83
CA THR A 203 -32.59 0.23 -14.58
C THR A 203 -32.04 -0.92 -13.75
N TRP A 204 -31.63 -0.67 -12.49
CA TRP A 204 -31.16 -1.73 -11.60
C TRP A 204 -32.29 -2.68 -11.21
N PRO A 205 -32.06 -4.01 -11.23
CA PRO A 205 -33.05 -4.97 -10.76
C PRO A 205 -33.44 -4.69 -9.30
N GLN A 206 -34.73 -4.86 -8.99
CA GLN A 206 -35.28 -4.57 -7.67
C GLN A 206 -34.58 -5.38 -6.57
N ALA A 207 -34.21 -6.64 -6.85
CA ALA A 207 -33.47 -7.48 -5.91
C ALA A 207 -32.12 -6.86 -5.53
N ILE A 208 -31.38 -6.31 -6.50
CA ILE A 208 -30.09 -5.65 -6.27
C ILE A 208 -30.26 -4.36 -5.47
N ARG A 209 -31.24 -3.53 -5.83
CA ARG A 209 -31.55 -2.31 -5.06
C ARG A 209 -31.90 -2.63 -3.60
N SER A 210 -32.71 -3.66 -3.40
CA SER A 210 -33.15 -4.09 -2.06
C SER A 210 -31.98 -4.63 -1.24
N HIS A 211 -31.06 -5.38 -1.86
CA HIS A 211 -29.85 -5.87 -1.20
C HIS A 211 -28.99 -4.75 -0.58
N PHE A 212 -28.80 -3.65 -1.32
CA PHE A 212 -28.01 -2.52 -0.84
C PHE A 212 -28.74 -1.63 0.18
N LEU A 213 -30.07 -1.57 0.10
CA LEU A 213 -30.92 -0.79 1.01
C LEU A 213 -31.31 -1.56 2.28
N GLU A 214 -31.12 -2.88 2.29
CA GLU A 214 -31.33 -3.73 3.46
C GLU A 214 -30.53 -3.18 4.65
N LYS A 215 -31.22 -3.05 5.79
CA LYS A 215 -30.60 -2.54 7.01
C LYS A 215 -29.88 -3.67 7.74
N VAL A 216 -28.60 -3.46 8.01
CA VAL A 216 -27.78 -4.31 8.87
C VAL A 216 -27.36 -3.42 10.03
N ASP A 217 -27.70 -3.80 11.27
CA ASP A 217 -27.42 -3.01 12.47
C ASP A 217 -28.02 -1.59 12.43
N GLY A 218 -29.21 -1.45 11.82
CA GLY A 218 -29.96 -0.19 11.76
C GLY A 218 -29.59 0.73 10.59
N GLU A 219 -28.50 0.45 9.88
CA GLU A 219 -28.00 1.25 8.75
C GLU A 219 -28.06 0.48 7.43
N PRO A 220 -28.29 1.13 6.28
CA PRO A 220 -28.27 0.46 4.99
C PRO A 220 -26.92 -0.19 4.69
N ARG A 221 -26.93 -1.40 4.12
CA ARG A 221 -25.74 -2.18 3.77
C ARG A 221 -24.70 -1.38 2.98
N TRP A 222 -25.14 -0.59 1.99
CA TRP A 222 -24.21 0.23 1.19
C TRP A 222 -23.39 1.22 2.04
N LYS A 223 -23.99 1.78 3.10
CA LYS A 223 -23.35 2.78 3.95
C LYS A 223 -22.26 2.12 4.79
N ARG A 224 -22.56 0.95 5.36
CA ARG A 224 -21.56 0.14 6.08
C ARG A 224 -20.38 -0.20 5.17
N LEU A 225 -20.65 -0.75 3.98
CA LEU A 225 -19.59 -1.07 3.01
C LEU A 225 -18.68 0.13 2.73
N VAL A 226 -19.26 1.30 2.46
CA VAL A 226 -18.51 2.54 2.20
C VAL A 226 -17.68 2.97 3.42
N VAL A 227 -18.22 2.87 4.64
CA VAL A 227 -17.48 3.19 5.87
C VAL A 227 -16.29 2.26 6.07
N GLU A 228 -16.45 0.96 5.82
CA GLU A 228 -15.35 -0.01 5.92
C GLU A 228 -14.25 0.30 4.88
N ALA A 229 -14.63 0.59 3.63
CA ALA A 229 -13.67 0.96 2.59
C ALA A 229 -12.98 2.31 2.87
N LEU A 230 -13.70 3.29 3.41
CA LEU A 230 -13.11 4.56 3.85
C LEU A 230 -12.12 4.35 4.98
N THR A 231 -12.47 3.54 5.99
CA THR A 231 -11.60 3.23 7.13
C THR A 231 -10.32 2.55 6.66
N PHE A 232 -10.45 1.56 5.78
CA PHE A 232 -9.29 0.92 5.16
C PHE A 232 -8.45 1.92 4.35
N ALA A 233 -9.08 2.78 3.55
CA ALA A 233 -8.36 3.80 2.77
C ALA A 233 -7.61 4.79 3.67
N TRP A 234 -8.24 5.25 4.76
CA TRP A 234 -7.63 6.18 5.73
C TRP A 234 -6.40 5.61 6.41
N GLU A 235 -6.47 4.34 6.82
CA GLU A 235 -5.37 3.66 7.48
C GLU A 235 -4.25 3.30 6.50
N TRP A 236 -4.57 2.68 5.36
CA TRP A 236 -3.59 1.96 4.54
C TRP A 236 -3.19 2.65 3.23
N GLN A 237 -4.06 3.47 2.64
CA GLN A 237 -3.77 4.13 1.35
C GLN A 237 -3.42 5.62 1.50
N GLY A 238 -4.16 6.33 2.35
CA GLY A 238 -4.14 7.78 2.45
C GLY A 238 -4.81 8.48 1.26
N PHE A 239 -5.13 9.77 1.43
CA PHE A 239 -5.70 10.64 0.40
C PHE A 239 -4.75 11.81 0.09
N GLY A 240 -4.75 12.25 -1.17
CA GLY A 240 -3.91 13.36 -1.65
C GLY A 240 -2.52 12.91 -2.07
N ALA A 241 -1.55 13.82 -1.98
CA ALA A 241 -0.19 13.60 -2.46
C ALA A 241 0.72 13.03 -1.35
N LYS A 242 1.84 12.42 -1.78
CA LYS A 242 2.95 11.99 -0.90
C LYS A 242 2.54 10.97 0.20
N THR A 243 1.54 10.13 -0.08
CA THR A 243 1.04 9.13 0.86
C THR A 243 2.06 8.02 1.20
N SER A 244 3.00 7.76 0.30
CA SER A 244 4.10 6.80 0.47
C SER A 244 5.10 7.19 1.57
N ILE A 245 5.21 8.50 1.86
CA ILE A 245 6.06 9.03 2.94
C ILE A 245 5.23 9.46 4.16
N GLY A 246 3.94 9.07 4.23
CA GLY A 246 3.10 9.21 5.42
C GLY A 246 2.07 10.34 5.41
N TYR A 247 2.00 11.18 4.38
CA TYR A 247 0.96 12.21 4.29
C TYR A 247 -0.42 11.62 3.98
N GLY A 248 -1.47 12.41 4.24
CA GLY A 248 -2.82 12.05 3.79
C GLY A 248 -3.50 10.96 4.60
N ARG A 249 -3.04 10.68 5.82
CA ARG A 249 -3.68 9.73 6.73
C ARG A 249 -4.78 10.40 7.53
N PHE A 250 -5.82 9.64 7.83
CA PHE A 250 -7.00 10.12 8.56
C PHE A 250 -7.32 9.14 9.68
N LEU A 251 -8.05 9.63 10.68
CA LEU A 251 -8.61 8.83 11.76
C LEU A 251 -10.10 9.16 11.88
N LEU A 252 -10.90 8.17 12.25
CA LEU A 252 -12.32 8.40 12.53
C LEU A 252 -12.43 9.29 13.78
N ALA A 253 -13.17 10.39 13.67
CA ALA A 253 -13.46 11.27 14.80
C ALA A 253 -14.56 10.66 15.67
N ASP A 254 -14.20 9.63 16.44
CA ASP A 254 -14.73 9.27 17.77
C ASP A 254 -14.30 7.84 18.14
N GLY A 255 -13.35 7.75 19.07
CA GLY A 255 -13.15 6.56 19.91
C GLY A 255 -11.92 5.68 19.66
N LYS A 256 -10.76 6.12 20.16
CA LYS A 256 -9.61 5.28 20.60
C LYS A 256 -9.22 4.10 19.70
N LYS A 257 -8.44 4.40 18.66
CA LYS A 257 -7.20 3.66 18.42
C LYS A 257 -6.11 4.69 18.24
N GLU A 258 -5.18 4.74 19.20
CA GLU A 258 -3.84 5.21 18.88
C GLU A 258 -3.41 4.43 17.64
N ALA A 259 -2.96 5.14 16.60
CA ALA A 259 -2.44 4.53 15.40
C ALA A 259 -1.27 3.62 15.81
N GLN A 260 -1.56 2.35 16.05
CA GLN A 260 -0.53 1.34 16.11
C GLN A 260 -0.07 1.14 14.67
N PRO A 261 1.24 1.21 14.38
CA PRO A 261 1.75 0.90 13.06
C PRO A 261 1.38 -0.55 12.77
N GLY A 262 0.40 -0.72 11.87
CA GLY A 262 -0.01 -2.04 11.45
C GLY A 262 1.12 -2.74 10.69
N PRO A 263 1.11 -4.09 10.63
CA PRO A 263 2.22 -4.85 10.09
C PRO A 263 2.21 -4.76 8.56
N PHE A 264 3.30 -4.21 8.01
CA PHE A 264 3.76 -4.35 6.62
C PHE A 264 2.94 -3.67 5.50
N ALA A 265 3.44 -2.51 5.07
CA ALA A 265 3.32 -2.04 3.68
C ALA A 265 4.61 -1.31 3.27
N ASN A 266 5.62 -2.06 2.81
CA ASN A 266 6.75 -1.64 1.93
C ASN A 266 7.39 -0.23 2.10
N GLY A 267 7.38 0.33 3.31
CA GLY A 267 7.97 1.65 3.64
C GLY A 267 9.33 1.59 4.36
N ASP A 268 9.79 0.41 4.76
CA ASP A 268 10.97 0.25 5.63
C ASP A 268 12.32 0.55 4.95
N ARG A 269 12.34 0.94 3.67
CA ARG A 269 13.57 1.42 3.02
C ARG A 269 13.80 2.93 3.11
N TYR A 270 12.79 3.73 3.47
CA TYR A 270 12.94 5.20 3.46
C TYR A 270 12.91 5.84 4.86
N ASN A 271 12.31 5.19 5.87
CA ASN A 271 12.14 5.78 7.21
C ASN A 271 13.19 5.38 8.26
N GLN A 272 14.15 4.52 7.93
CA GLN A 272 15.24 4.19 8.87
C GLN A 272 16.41 5.20 8.87
N GLU A 273 16.45 6.16 7.93
CA GLU A 273 17.59 7.06 7.79
C GLU A 273 17.49 8.40 8.57
N GLN A 274 16.36 8.73 9.21
CA GLN A 274 16.20 10.07 9.79
C GLN A 274 15.76 10.19 11.25
N GLN A 275 15.80 9.11 12.05
CA GLN A 275 15.64 9.25 13.51
C GLN A 275 16.81 8.63 14.26
N GLY A 276 17.80 9.48 14.55
CA GLY A 276 18.74 9.37 15.67
C GLY A 276 19.21 7.97 16.06
N VAL A 277 20.00 7.32 15.21
CA VAL A 277 20.81 6.16 15.61
C VAL A 277 22.26 6.58 15.60
N VAL A 278 22.91 6.45 16.76
CA VAL A 278 24.37 6.49 16.88
C VAL A 278 24.92 5.57 15.79
N ASN A 279 25.58 6.17 14.79
CA ASN A 279 25.95 5.51 13.54
C ASN A 279 27.05 4.46 13.79
N SER A 280 26.68 3.32 14.35
CA SER A 280 27.57 2.19 14.47
C SER A 280 27.63 1.46 13.14
N LYS A 281 28.82 1.37 12.57
CA LYS A 281 29.12 0.58 11.36
C LYS A 281 28.75 -0.91 11.51
N LEU A 282 28.54 -1.39 12.75
CA LEU A 282 28.14 -2.75 13.05
C LEU A 282 26.63 -2.93 13.30
N ALA A 283 25.81 -1.87 13.24
CA ALA A 283 24.36 -1.97 13.36
C ALA A 283 23.72 -2.96 12.35
N PRO A 284 24.14 -3.01 11.07
CA PRO A 284 23.64 -4.02 10.12
C PRO A 284 24.01 -5.45 10.53
N VAL A 285 25.18 -5.64 11.15
CA VAL A 285 25.64 -6.94 11.66
C VAL A 285 24.82 -7.36 12.88
N ALA A 286 24.56 -6.45 13.82
CA ALA A 286 23.73 -6.69 14.99
C ALA A 286 22.31 -7.12 14.59
N ALA A 287 21.67 -6.40 13.67
CA ALA A 287 20.35 -6.75 13.14
C ALA A 287 20.35 -8.10 12.42
N ARG A 288 21.44 -8.46 11.74
CA ARG A 288 21.59 -9.76 11.08
C ARG A 288 21.71 -10.91 12.07
N LEU A 289 22.48 -10.74 13.14
CA LEU A 289 22.63 -11.75 14.19
C LEU A 289 21.38 -11.90 15.06
N ALA A 290 20.63 -10.81 15.28
CA ALA A 290 19.39 -10.83 16.05
C ALA A 290 18.24 -11.59 15.36
N ARG A 291 18.23 -11.63 14.01
CA ARG A 291 17.20 -12.35 13.24
C ARG A 291 17.26 -13.87 13.39
N GLY A 292 18.44 -14.42 13.71
CA GLY A 292 18.64 -15.87 13.78
C GLY A 292 18.37 -16.61 12.46
N GLY A 293 18.60 -17.93 12.44
CA GLY A 293 18.34 -18.79 11.28
C GLY A 293 19.56 -19.59 10.81
N PRO A 294 19.40 -20.49 9.82
CA PRO A 294 20.51 -21.28 9.30
C PRO A 294 21.50 -20.36 8.56
N PHE A 295 22.74 -20.30 9.05
CA PHE A 295 23.79 -19.51 8.42
C PHE A 295 24.46 -20.31 7.31
N SER A 296 24.49 -19.78 6.09
CA SER A 296 25.37 -20.32 5.06
C SER A 296 26.83 -19.97 5.37
N ARG A 297 27.78 -20.68 4.75
CA ARG A 297 29.21 -20.38 4.90
C ARG A 297 29.56 -18.94 4.53
N GLN A 298 29.01 -18.44 3.43
CA GLN A 298 29.23 -17.07 2.97
C GLN A 298 28.70 -16.04 3.98
N ASP A 299 27.62 -16.38 4.70
CA ASP A 299 27.04 -15.50 5.72
C ASP A 299 27.94 -15.41 6.95
N VAL A 300 28.43 -16.54 7.44
CA VAL A 300 29.36 -16.58 8.60
C VAL A 300 30.65 -15.84 8.28
N GLU A 301 31.25 -16.09 7.10
CA GLU A 301 32.48 -15.42 6.68
C GLU A 301 32.29 -13.91 6.49
N SER A 302 31.18 -13.50 5.85
CA SER A 302 30.85 -12.08 5.66
C SER A 302 30.68 -11.35 6.99
N VAL A 303 29.92 -11.93 7.92
CA VAL A 303 29.67 -11.33 9.24
C VAL A 303 30.95 -11.28 10.08
N ALA A 304 31.73 -12.37 10.10
CA ALA A 304 32.99 -12.42 10.84
C ALA A 304 34.02 -11.41 10.31
N ASN A 305 34.07 -11.22 8.99
CA ASN A 305 34.95 -10.24 8.35
C ASN A 305 34.54 -8.81 8.69
N GLU A 306 33.25 -8.47 8.67
CA GLU A 306 32.81 -7.12 9.02
C GLU A 306 33.02 -6.79 10.51
N ILE A 307 32.81 -7.76 11.40
CA ILE A 307 33.15 -7.62 12.83
C ILE A 307 34.67 -7.41 12.99
N SER A 308 35.49 -8.21 12.29
CA SER A 308 36.95 -8.12 12.37
C SER A 308 37.50 -6.81 11.80
N LYS A 309 36.92 -6.28 10.72
CA LYS A 309 37.30 -4.97 10.14
C LYS A 309 37.01 -3.83 11.10
N ASN A 310 35.95 -3.94 11.90
CA ASN A 310 35.52 -2.93 12.86
C ASN A 310 35.87 -3.32 14.31
N TYR A 311 36.95 -4.06 14.53
CA TYR A 311 37.34 -4.63 15.83
C TYR A 311 37.54 -3.62 16.98
N ARG A 312 37.66 -2.32 16.67
CA ARG A 312 37.80 -1.24 17.66
C ARG A 312 36.47 -0.68 18.15
N ALA A 313 35.35 -1.05 17.54
CA ALA A 313 34.02 -0.63 17.98
C ALA A 313 33.67 -1.30 19.32
N GLU A 314 33.00 -0.57 20.22
CA GLU A 314 32.67 -1.06 21.58
C GLU A 314 31.82 -2.35 21.56
N GLU A 315 30.95 -2.47 20.56
CA GLU A 315 30.06 -3.61 20.36
C GLU A 315 30.68 -4.80 19.60
N ALA A 316 31.89 -4.67 19.05
CA ALA A 316 32.49 -5.71 18.21
C ALA A 316 32.71 -7.03 18.96
N ALA A 317 33.13 -6.97 20.23
CA ALA A 317 33.35 -8.17 21.06
C ALA A 317 32.03 -8.86 21.42
N ALA A 318 30.97 -8.10 21.68
CA ALA A 318 29.64 -8.63 21.97
C ALA A 318 29.03 -9.33 20.75
N LEU A 319 29.18 -8.74 19.56
CA LEU A 319 28.69 -9.32 18.31
C LEU A 319 29.50 -10.55 17.89
N ALA A 320 30.81 -10.56 18.10
CA ALA A 320 31.65 -11.75 17.89
C ALA A 320 31.16 -12.93 18.74
N LYS A 321 30.88 -12.67 20.03
CA LYS A 321 30.30 -13.66 20.94
C LYS A 321 28.94 -14.18 20.46
N GLN A 322 28.06 -13.27 20.03
CA GLN A 322 26.73 -13.66 19.54
C GLN A 322 26.82 -14.54 18.28
N LEU A 323 27.68 -14.20 17.32
CA LEU A 323 27.92 -15.05 16.14
C LEU A 323 28.45 -16.43 16.56
N TRP A 324 29.39 -16.47 17.51
CA TRP A 324 29.93 -17.74 18.02
C TRP A 324 28.86 -18.64 18.64
N GLU A 325 28.01 -18.10 19.51
CA GLU A 325 26.93 -18.88 20.15
C GLU A 325 25.95 -19.48 19.14
N LEU A 326 25.72 -18.81 18.01
CA LEU A 326 24.83 -19.27 16.96
C LEU A 326 25.41 -20.40 16.10
N VAL A 327 26.74 -20.54 16.04
CA VAL A 327 27.39 -21.50 15.11
C VAL A 327 28.37 -22.46 15.80
N LYS A 328 28.57 -22.37 17.11
CA LYS A 328 29.54 -23.18 17.89
C LYS A 328 29.30 -24.68 17.79
N ASP A 329 28.05 -25.11 17.60
CA ASP A 329 27.68 -26.52 17.52
C ASP A 329 28.10 -27.15 16.17
N SER A 330 28.51 -26.32 15.19
CA SER A 330 29.12 -26.77 13.94
C SER A 330 30.64 -26.72 14.05
N GLU A 331 31.29 -27.88 14.06
CA GLU A 331 32.75 -28.01 14.13
C GLU A 331 33.45 -27.28 12.95
N PHE A 332 32.80 -27.26 11.78
CA PHE A 332 33.27 -26.55 10.60
C PHE A 332 33.32 -25.03 10.82
N PHE A 333 32.23 -24.41 11.29
CA PHE A 333 32.18 -22.97 11.52
C PHE A 333 33.00 -22.53 12.73
N ALA A 334 33.03 -23.36 13.78
CA ALA A 334 33.91 -23.16 14.92
C ALA A 334 35.38 -23.06 14.47
N ARG A 335 35.85 -24.00 13.65
CA ARG A 335 37.22 -23.98 13.13
C ARG A 335 37.48 -22.77 12.23
N LEU A 336 36.54 -22.42 11.37
CA LEU A 336 36.61 -21.27 10.47
C LEU A 336 36.78 -19.95 11.22
N LEU A 337 35.98 -19.70 12.26
CA LEU A 337 36.04 -18.48 13.06
C LEU A 337 37.31 -18.41 13.91
N LYS A 338 37.78 -19.55 14.45
CA LYS A 338 39.04 -19.61 15.23
C LYS A 338 40.29 -19.40 14.37
N ALA A 339 40.21 -19.60 13.04
CA ALA A 339 41.33 -19.39 12.12
C ALA A 339 41.65 -17.91 11.90
N ASN A 340 40.71 -16.99 12.14
CA ASN A 340 40.93 -15.55 12.05
C ASN A 340 41.51 -15.01 13.39
N PRO A 341 42.75 -14.50 13.43
CA PRO A 341 43.39 -14.07 14.67
C PRO A 341 42.68 -12.89 15.35
N ILE A 342 42.11 -11.96 14.57
CA ILE A 342 41.39 -10.79 15.07
C ILE A 342 40.07 -11.23 15.69
N PHE A 343 39.34 -12.12 15.02
CA PHE A 343 38.09 -12.66 15.53
C PHE A 343 38.31 -13.47 16.82
N LYS A 344 39.39 -14.26 16.88
CA LYS A 344 39.80 -15.00 18.08
C LYS A 344 40.10 -14.08 19.27
N ASP A 345 40.74 -12.93 19.04
CA ASP A 345 40.97 -11.92 20.09
C ASP A 345 39.66 -11.29 20.58
N LEU A 346 38.73 -10.99 19.67
CA LEU A 346 37.40 -10.47 20.01
C LEU A 346 36.58 -11.46 20.84
N LEU A 347 36.65 -12.76 20.54
CA LEU A 347 35.99 -13.79 21.35
C LEU A 347 36.55 -13.86 22.78
N ARG A 348 37.87 -13.72 22.94
CA ARG A 348 38.52 -13.64 24.26
C ARG A 348 38.06 -12.40 25.03
N LYS A 349 38.00 -11.24 24.37
CA LYS A 349 37.45 -10.00 24.94
C LYS A 349 35.97 -10.12 25.32
N GLY A 350 35.20 -10.91 24.58
CA GLY A 350 33.80 -11.26 24.90
C GLY A 350 33.63 -12.34 25.98
N GLY A 351 34.72 -12.83 26.57
CA GLY A 351 34.69 -13.82 27.65
C GLY A 351 34.52 -15.28 27.20
N ILE A 352 34.75 -15.59 25.92
CA ILE A 352 34.78 -16.98 25.42
C ILE A 352 36.23 -17.48 25.50
N SER A 353 36.44 -18.61 26.18
CA SER A 353 37.73 -19.30 26.16
C SER A 353 37.85 -20.11 24.87
N VAL A 354 38.64 -19.60 23.92
CA VAL A 354 38.75 -20.11 22.55
C VAL A 354 40.02 -20.90 22.27
#